data_AF-A0A135VP80-F1
#
_entry.id   AF-A0A135VP80-F1
#
_cell.length_a   1.000
_cell.length_b   1.000
_cell.length_c   1.000
_cell.angle_alpha   90.00
_cell.angle_beta   90.00
_cell.angle_gamma   90.00
#
_symmetry.space_group_name_H-M   'P 1'
#
loop_
_entity.id
_entity.type
_entity.pdbx_description
1 polymer ?
#
loop_
_entity_poly.entity_id
_entity_poly.type
_entity_poly.pdbx_seq_one_letter_code
_entity_poly.pdbx_strand_id
1 'polypeptide(L)'
;MAHIYIDCFDANGFYEENYKRIVLVMAKLAESKPLEREWVSSQAVGGTWARSIRCVFKTDTDARRIKELMVGLEYCSLDEVPDVLRPKSGSEVFRFADIDVLEIIGTENSARRRLAGRLKVSDKKIGIGDIREGDSDTDFMLSCRRNLIEGLDEETLRELYDLEKMIFKGLSRSIL
;
A
#
# COMPACT_ATOMS: atom_id res chain seq x y z
N MET A 1 16.21 11.28 8.12
CA MET A 1 15.78 9.91 7.81
C MET A 1 14.86 9.37 8.89
N ALA A 2 13.58 9.26 8.55
CA ALA A 2 12.55 8.65 9.37
C ALA A 2 12.50 7.13 9.13
N HIS A 3 11.88 6.40 10.06
CA HIS A 3 11.41 5.05 9.79
C HIS A 3 9.97 5.12 9.30
N ILE A 4 9.72 4.54 8.13
CA ILE A 4 8.39 4.39 7.57
C ILE A 4 7.93 2.96 7.79
N TYR A 5 6.75 2.84 8.40
CA TYR A 5 6.06 1.58 8.61
C TYR A 5 4.83 1.56 7.71
N ILE A 6 4.64 0.48 6.97
CA ILE A 6 3.54 0.33 6.03
C ILE A 6 2.77 -0.93 6.41
N ASP A 7 1.57 -0.76 6.95
CA ASP A 7 0.69 -1.86 7.34
C ASP A 7 -0.29 -2.15 6.19
N CYS A 8 -0.24 -3.37 5.67
CA CYS A 8 -1.06 -3.86 4.57
C CYS A 8 -2.19 -4.76 5.10
N PHE A 9 -3.42 -4.25 5.10
CA PHE A 9 -4.63 -4.91 5.54
C PHE A 9 -5.31 -5.59 4.34
N ASP A 10 -4.79 -6.76 3.98
CA ASP A 10 -5.27 -7.48 2.82
C ASP A 10 -6.37 -8.48 3.20
N ALA A 11 -7.62 -8.04 3.07
CA ALA A 11 -8.78 -8.92 3.30
C ALA A 11 -8.93 -10.02 2.24
N ASN A 12 -8.23 -9.91 1.10
CA ASN A 12 -8.41 -10.78 -0.06
C ASN A 12 -7.26 -11.80 -0.24
N GLY A 13 -6.19 -11.70 0.55
CA GLY A 13 -5.12 -12.70 0.58
C GLY A 13 -3.98 -12.49 -0.43
N PHE A 14 -3.92 -11.35 -1.11
CA PHE A 14 -2.88 -10.96 -2.07
C PHE A 14 -1.62 -10.33 -1.42
N TYR A 15 -1.27 -10.80 -0.22
CA TYR A 15 -0.25 -10.18 0.61
C TYR A 15 1.14 -10.09 -0.05
N GLU A 16 1.53 -11.11 -0.83
CA GLU A 16 2.82 -11.11 -1.54
C GLU A 16 2.86 -10.10 -2.68
N GLU A 17 1.73 -9.91 -3.36
CA GLU A 17 1.59 -8.89 -4.40
C GLU A 17 1.73 -7.51 -3.79
N ASN A 18 0.92 -7.22 -2.76
CA ASN A 18 0.92 -5.93 -2.09
C ASN A 18 2.31 -5.62 -1.52
N TYR A 19 2.99 -6.62 -0.95
CA TYR A 19 4.38 -6.48 -0.53
C TYR A 19 5.34 -6.09 -1.67
N LYS A 20 5.27 -6.78 -2.82
CA LYS A 20 6.15 -6.46 -3.97
C LYS A 20 5.90 -5.06 -4.50
N ARG A 21 4.64 -4.64 -4.57
CA ARG A 21 4.25 -3.30 -4.99
C ARG A 21 4.77 -2.23 -4.02
N ILE A 22 4.67 -2.47 -2.71
CA ILE A 22 5.25 -1.59 -1.67
C ILE A 22 6.76 -1.49 -1.85
N VAL A 23 7.47 -2.61 -2.01
CA VAL A 23 8.92 -2.62 -2.21
C VAL A 23 9.33 -1.87 -3.46
N LEU A 24 8.59 -1.98 -4.55
CA LEU A 24 8.87 -1.28 -5.80
C LEU A 24 8.80 0.24 -5.61
N VAL A 25 7.71 0.76 -5.02
CA VAL A 25 7.59 2.21 -4.74
C VAL A 25 8.69 2.67 -3.79
N MET A 26 8.93 1.92 -2.71
CA MET A 26 9.93 2.33 -1.73
C MET A 26 11.35 2.31 -2.30
N ALA A 27 11.69 1.35 -3.16
CA ALA A 27 13.01 1.26 -3.76
C ALA A 27 13.23 2.31 -4.86
N LYS A 28 12.22 2.59 -5.67
CA LYS A 28 12.36 3.39 -6.90
C LYS A 28 12.06 4.88 -6.67
N LEU A 29 11.17 5.20 -5.73
CA LEU A 29 10.72 6.58 -5.51
C LEU A 29 11.13 7.12 -4.14
N ALA A 30 11.24 6.24 -3.13
CA ALA A 30 11.72 6.62 -1.81
C ALA A 30 13.17 6.24 -1.54
N GLU A 31 13.87 5.73 -2.57
CA GLU A 31 15.28 5.28 -2.55
C GLU A 31 15.64 4.42 -1.31
N SER A 32 14.68 3.61 -0.87
CA SER A 32 14.72 2.89 0.39
C SER A 32 14.65 1.39 0.19
N LYS A 33 15.47 0.67 0.96
CA LYS A 33 15.42 -0.80 1.01
C LYS A 33 14.56 -1.26 2.19
N PRO A 34 13.81 -2.37 2.02
CA PRO A 34 13.09 -2.97 3.13
C PRO A 34 14.08 -3.40 4.21
N LEU A 35 13.78 -3.03 5.45
CA LEU A 35 14.52 -3.43 6.64
C LEU A 35 13.92 -4.67 7.29
N GLU A 36 12.60 -4.72 7.35
CA GLU A 36 11.87 -5.76 8.08
C GLU A 36 10.48 -5.99 7.45
N ARG A 37 10.03 -7.24 7.50
CA ARG A 37 8.69 -7.68 7.12
C ARG A 37 8.17 -8.57 8.24
N GLU A 38 7.06 -8.19 8.86
CA GLU A 38 6.47 -8.93 9.97
C GLU A 38 4.94 -9.00 9.88
N TRP A 39 4.37 -10.06 10.45
CA TRP A 39 2.92 -10.19 10.64
C TRP A 39 2.52 -9.53 11.94
N VAL A 40 1.60 -8.58 11.89
CA VAL A 40 1.09 -7.87 13.07
C VAL A 40 -0.43 -7.93 13.13
N SER A 41 -0.97 -7.75 14.33
CA SER A 41 -2.40 -7.50 14.52
C SER A 41 -2.58 -6.00 14.66
N SER A 42 -3.23 -5.37 13.70
CA SER A 42 -3.50 -3.94 13.72
C SER A 42 -4.98 -3.67 13.45
N GLN A 43 -5.41 -2.45 13.74
CA GLN A 43 -6.79 -2.04 13.54
C GLN A 43 -6.87 -1.21 12.26
N ALA A 44 -7.65 -1.68 11.29
CA ALA A 44 -7.90 -0.95 10.04
C ALA A 44 -8.65 0.36 10.32
N VAL A 45 -8.63 1.29 9.37
CA VAL A 45 -9.49 2.49 9.44
C VAL A 45 -10.95 2.04 9.51
N GLY A 46 -11.69 2.49 10.53
CA GLY A 46 -13.06 2.03 10.83
C GLY A 46 -13.18 1.07 12.01
N GLY A 47 -12.07 0.65 12.61
CA GLY A 47 -12.07 0.03 13.93
C GLY A 47 -12.10 -1.50 13.96
N THR A 48 -12.05 -2.17 12.81
CA THR A 48 -11.99 -3.64 12.75
C THR A 48 -10.55 -4.12 12.97
N TRP A 49 -10.35 -5.09 13.87
CA TRP A 49 -9.06 -5.76 14.03
C TRP A 49 -8.83 -6.71 12.86
N ALA A 50 -7.69 -6.59 12.21
CA ALA A 50 -7.29 -7.47 11.13
C ALA A 50 -5.80 -7.81 11.25
N ARG A 51 -5.46 -8.98 10.70
CA ARG A 51 -4.06 -9.36 10.54
C ARG A 51 -3.51 -8.59 9.35
N SER A 52 -2.34 -7.98 9.50
CA SER A 52 -1.70 -7.20 8.45
C SER A 52 -0.24 -7.59 8.30
N ILE A 53 0.32 -7.31 7.12
CA ILE A 53 1.77 -7.35 6.92
C ILE A 53 2.31 -5.95 7.10
N ARG A 54 3.25 -5.81 8.03
CA ARG A 54 4.01 -4.58 8.23
C ARG A 54 5.33 -4.67 7.50
N CYS A 55 5.62 -3.63 6.71
CA CYS A 55 6.89 -3.44 6.03
C CYS A 55 7.59 -2.22 6.61
N VAL A 56 8.88 -2.33 6.93
CA VAL A 56 9.65 -1.26 7.56
C VAL A 56 10.74 -0.76 6.62
N PHE A 57 10.83 0.55 6.48
CA PHE A 57 11.78 1.23 5.60
C PHE A 57 12.46 2.39 6.34
N LYS A 58 13.58 2.87 5.81
CA LYS A 58 14.24 4.08 6.29
C LYS A 58 14.49 5.00 5.10
N THR A 59 13.87 6.17 5.11
CA THR A 59 13.87 7.11 3.98
C THR A 59 13.75 8.55 4.47
N ASP A 60 14.08 9.49 3.59
CA ASP A 60 13.81 10.92 3.76
C ASP A 60 12.53 11.36 3.03
N THR A 61 11.87 10.45 2.30
CA THR A 61 10.58 10.71 1.68
C THR A 61 9.49 10.78 2.72
N ASP A 62 8.69 11.84 2.62
CA ASP A 62 7.55 12.11 3.49
C ASP A 62 6.47 11.01 3.38
N ALA A 63 5.86 10.66 4.51
CA ALA A 63 4.84 9.61 4.59
C ALA A 63 3.57 9.90 3.79
N ARG A 64 3.16 11.17 3.71
CA ARG A 64 2.03 11.61 2.87
C ARG A 64 2.33 11.29 1.41
N ARG A 65 3.53 11.65 0.95
CA ARG A 65 3.96 11.38 -0.43
C ARG A 65 4.01 9.89 -0.72
N ILE A 66 4.53 9.08 0.20
CA ILE A 66 4.53 7.61 0.05
C ILE A 66 3.10 7.09 -0.08
N LYS A 67 2.17 7.56 0.76
CA LYS A 67 0.77 7.14 0.70
C LYS A 67 0.13 7.50 -0.65
N GLU A 68 0.37 8.70 -1.18
CA GLU A 68 -0.10 9.11 -2.51
C GLU A 68 0.41 8.17 -3.62
N LEU A 69 1.69 7.83 -3.58
CA LEU A 69 2.30 6.93 -4.57
C LEU A 69 1.71 5.51 -4.48
N MET A 70 1.46 5.01 -3.27
CA MET A 70 0.79 3.72 -3.07
C MET A 70 -0.66 3.76 -3.55
N VAL A 71 -1.38 4.87 -3.32
CA VAL A 71 -2.74 5.06 -3.87
C VAL A 71 -2.73 5.07 -5.40
N GLY A 72 -1.67 5.59 -6.02
CA GLY A 72 -1.51 5.54 -7.48
C GLY A 72 -1.41 4.12 -8.08
N LEU A 73 -1.16 3.12 -7.23
CA LEU A 73 -1.16 1.71 -7.63
C LEU A 73 -2.53 1.03 -7.45
N GLU A 74 -3.53 1.74 -6.90
CA GLU A 74 -4.92 1.26 -6.86
C GLU A 74 -5.52 1.26 -8.27
N TYR A 75 -6.45 0.33 -8.52
CA TYR A 75 -7.20 0.30 -9.78
C TYR A 75 -8.34 1.30 -9.73
N CYS A 76 -8.53 2.06 -10.81
CA CYS A 76 -9.50 3.15 -10.85
C CYS A 76 -10.88 2.69 -11.34
N SER A 77 -10.98 1.49 -11.93
CA SER A 77 -12.23 0.86 -12.38
C SER A 77 -12.20 -0.66 -12.24
N LEU A 78 -13.36 -1.28 -11.97
CA LEU A 78 -13.53 -2.74 -12.00
C LEU A 78 -13.29 -3.37 -13.37
N ASP A 79 -13.37 -2.59 -14.46
CA ASP A 79 -13.04 -3.06 -15.81
C ASP A 79 -11.53 -3.15 -16.05
N GLU A 80 -10.75 -2.40 -15.27
CA GLU A 80 -9.29 -2.51 -15.23
C GLU A 80 -8.85 -3.65 -14.30
N VAL A 81 -9.76 -4.15 -13.47
CA VAL A 81 -9.55 -5.23 -12.52
C VAL A 81 -9.88 -6.56 -13.20
N PRO A 82 -8.89 -7.43 -13.41
CA PRO A 82 -9.16 -8.73 -14.03
C PRO A 82 -10.11 -9.58 -13.19
N ASP A 83 -10.92 -10.39 -13.87
CA ASP A 83 -12.03 -11.14 -13.27
C ASP A 83 -11.67 -11.98 -12.04
N VAL A 84 -10.45 -12.50 -12.04
CA VAL A 84 -9.90 -13.33 -10.97
C VAL A 84 -9.71 -12.59 -9.64
N LEU A 85 -9.55 -11.27 -9.72
CA LEU A 85 -9.43 -10.35 -8.61
C LEU A 85 -10.79 -9.80 -8.17
N ARG A 86 -11.84 -9.94 -8.99
CA ARG A 86 -13.16 -9.39 -8.65
C ARG A 86 -13.70 -10.09 -7.39
N PRO A 87 -14.15 -9.33 -6.37
CA PRO A 87 -14.67 -9.92 -5.14
C PRO A 87 -15.88 -10.81 -5.43
N LYS A 88 -15.89 -12.03 -4.86
CA LYS A 88 -16.97 -13.02 -5.07
C LYS A 88 -18.34 -12.60 -4.53
N SER A 89 -18.40 -11.56 -3.70
CA SER A 89 -19.58 -11.16 -2.94
C SER A 89 -20.07 -9.76 -3.32
N GLY A 90 -20.43 -9.53 -4.59
CA GLY A 90 -21.18 -8.35 -5.03
C GLY A 90 -20.64 -6.98 -4.56
N SER A 91 -19.35 -6.91 -4.24
CA SER A 91 -18.71 -5.70 -3.71
C SER A 91 -18.32 -4.82 -4.89
N GLU A 92 -18.76 -3.56 -4.86
CA GLU A 92 -18.57 -2.58 -5.94
C GLU A 92 -17.12 -2.04 -6.05
N VAL A 93 -16.21 -2.56 -5.23
CA VAL A 93 -14.81 -2.10 -5.17
C VAL A 93 -13.85 -3.28 -5.08
N PHE A 94 -12.90 -3.32 -6.00
CA PHE A 94 -11.65 -4.06 -5.86
C PHE A 94 -10.55 -3.05 -5.62
N ARG A 95 -10.01 -3.05 -4.41
CA ARG A 95 -8.93 -2.16 -4.01
C ARG A 95 -7.65 -2.97 -3.94
N PHE A 96 -6.55 -2.28 -4.16
CA PHE A 96 -5.32 -2.56 -3.42
C PHE A 96 -5.66 -2.78 -1.94
N ALA A 97 -4.87 -3.57 -1.21
CA ALA A 97 -5.12 -3.70 0.22
C ALA A 97 -5.27 -2.31 0.89
N ASP A 98 -6.14 -2.19 1.88
CA ASP A 98 -6.16 -0.98 2.71
C ASP A 98 -4.77 -0.87 3.34
N ILE A 99 -4.07 0.24 3.08
CA ILE A 99 -2.69 0.43 3.50
C ILE A 99 -2.61 1.66 4.38
N ASP A 100 -1.98 1.52 5.53
CA ASP A 100 -1.62 2.65 6.36
C ASP A 100 -0.13 2.91 6.28
N VAL A 101 0.26 4.18 6.11
CA VAL A 101 1.65 4.61 6.18
C VAL A 101 1.85 5.36 7.50
N LEU A 102 2.91 5.00 8.23
CA LEU A 102 3.23 5.60 9.52
C LEU A 102 4.67 6.07 9.54
N GLU A 103 4.86 7.31 9.99
CA GLU A 103 6.19 7.92 10.13
C GLU A 103 6.65 7.97 11.58
N ILE A 104 7.87 7.50 11.85
CA ILE A 104 8.51 7.59 13.15
C ILE A 104 9.89 8.24 13.02
N ILE A 105 10.02 9.41 13.67
CA ILE A 105 11.25 10.18 13.77
C ILE A 105 11.80 10.03 15.19
N GLY A 106 12.94 9.34 15.40
CA GLY A 106 13.62 9.26 16.71
C GLY A 106 14.29 7.91 17.05
N THR A 107 15.09 7.90 18.14
CA THR A 107 15.92 6.78 18.66
C THR A 107 15.26 5.92 19.74
N GLU A 108 13.95 6.01 19.97
CA GLU A 108 13.32 5.26 21.07
C GLU A 108 13.06 3.79 20.72
N ASN A 109 14.01 2.93 21.07
CA ASN A 109 13.85 1.46 21.09
C ASN A 109 12.61 0.99 21.88
N SER A 110 12.09 1.82 22.79
CA SER A 110 10.88 1.52 23.58
C SER A 110 9.57 1.73 22.81
N ALA A 111 9.59 2.48 21.70
CA ALA A 111 8.44 2.68 20.82
C ALA A 111 8.24 1.48 19.87
N ARG A 112 9.34 0.89 19.37
CA ARG A 112 9.35 -0.31 18.51
C ARG A 112 8.61 -1.52 19.09
N ARG A 113 8.74 -1.81 20.39
CA ARG A 113 8.04 -2.94 21.04
C ARG A 113 6.57 -2.66 21.38
N ARG A 114 6.17 -1.38 21.44
CA ARG A 114 4.78 -0.96 21.75
C ARG A 114 3.91 -0.75 20.50
N LEU A 115 4.53 -0.78 19.32
CA LEU A 115 3.92 -0.61 17.99
C LEU A 115 2.92 -1.71 17.60
N ALA A 116 3.09 -2.94 18.09
CA ALA A 116 2.26 -4.09 17.69
C ALA A 116 0.83 -4.09 18.27
N GLY A 117 0.47 -3.15 19.17
CA GLY A 117 -0.85 -3.17 19.83
C GLY A 117 -1.54 -1.82 20.04
N ARG A 118 -0.92 -0.69 19.69
CA ARG A 118 -1.42 0.66 20.07
C ARG A 118 -1.35 1.74 18.99
N LEU A 119 -1.27 1.40 17.71
CA LEU A 119 -1.32 2.42 16.64
C LEU A 119 -2.67 3.15 16.51
N LYS A 120 -3.62 2.89 17.41
CA LYS A 120 -4.86 3.66 17.60
C LYS A 120 -4.68 5.17 17.81
N VAL A 121 -3.50 5.67 18.21
CA VAL A 121 -3.43 6.99 18.91
C VAL A 121 -2.17 7.81 18.59
N SER A 122 -1.59 7.70 17.40
CA SER A 122 -0.57 8.68 16.99
C SER A 122 -1.13 9.56 15.88
N ASP A 123 -0.95 10.87 16.01
CA ASP A 123 -1.21 11.90 14.99
C ASP A 123 -0.34 11.75 13.71
N LYS A 124 0.16 10.53 13.44
CA LYS A 124 1.18 10.20 12.43
C LYS A 124 0.80 9.04 11.51
N LYS A 125 -0.41 8.49 11.65
CA LYS A 125 -0.95 7.51 10.69
C LYS A 125 -1.57 8.30 9.54
N ILE A 126 -1.16 7.99 8.31
CA ILE A 126 -1.70 8.59 7.09
C ILE A 126 -2.54 7.52 6.38
N GLY A 127 -3.87 7.64 6.51
CA GLY A 127 -4.86 6.88 5.75
C GLY A 127 -5.23 7.60 4.45
N ILE A 128 -6.09 6.97 3.64
CA ILE A 128 -6.55 7.58 2.37
C ILE A 128 -7.31 8.90 2.61
N GLY A 129 -8.09 8.98 3.69
CA GLY A 129 -8.86 10.18 4.03
C GLY A 129 -7.99 11.40 4.36
N ASP A 130 -6.74 11.20 4.79
CA ASP A 130 -5.82 12.28 5.15
C ASP A 130 -5.17 12.94 3.94
N ILE A 131 -5.14 12.24 2.79
CA ILE A 131 -4.55 12.70 1.53
C ILE A 131 -5.56 12.92 0.42
N ARG A 132 -6.83 12.59 0.67
CA ARG A 132 -7.91 12.75 -0.29
C ARG A 132 -8.09 14.23 -0.63
N GLU A 133 -8.05 14.53 -1.92
CA GLU A 133 -8.34 15.84 -2.47
C GLU A 133 -9.38 15.73 -3.59
N GLY A 134 -10.25 16.73 -3.72
CA GLY A 134 -11.33 16.76 -4.72
C GLY A 134 -12.59 15.95 -4.36
N ASP A 135 -13.57 16.02 -5.24
CA ASP A 135 -14.93 15.51 -4.99
C ASP A 135 -15.12 14.03 -5.38
N SER A 136 -14.24 13.48 -6.22
CA SER A 136 -14.35 12.12 -6.79
C SER A 136 -13.16 11.24 -6.44
N ASP A 137 -13.43 10.05 -5.88
CA ASP A 137 -12.41 9.05 -5.56
C ASP A 137 -11.63 8.62 -6.81
N THR A 138 -12.33 8.49 -7.95
CA THR A 138 -11.73 8.10 -9.22
C THR A 138 -10.74 9.15 -9.72
N ASP A 139 -11.11 10.43 -9.68
CA ASP A 139 -10.24 11.51 -10.16
C ASP A 139 -8.99 11.64 -9.28
N PHE A 140 -9.16 11.47 -7.96
CA PHE A 140 -8.07 11.45 -7.01
C PHE A 140 -7.09 10.29 -7.29
N MET A 141 -7.59 9.06 -7.44
CA MET A 141 -6.75 7.89 -7.76
C MET A 141 -6.03 8.03 -9.12
N LEU A 142 -6.72 8.54 -10.14
CA LEU A 142 -6.13 8.80 -11.46
C LEU A 142 -5.01 9.84 -11.40
N SER A 143 -5.18 10.88 -10.58
CA SER A 143 -4.13 11.87 -10.31
C SER A 143 -2.91 11.24 -9.64
N CYS A 144 -3.13 10.44 -8.59
CA CYS A 144 -2.07 9.68 -7.93
C CYS A 144 -1.33 8.75 -8.90
N ARG A 145 -2.07 8.03 -9.77
CA ARG A 145 -1.48 7.11 -10.77
C ARG A 145 -0.65 7.85 -11.81
N ARG A 146 -1.11 9.02 -12.27
CA ARG A 146 -0.33 9.87 -13.18
C ARG A 146 0.97 10.31 -12.53
N ASN A 147 0.90 10.85 -11.32
CA ASN A 147 2.07 11.29 -10.56
C ASN A 147 3.07 10.16 -10.29
N LEU A 148 2.56 8.94 -10.06
CA LEU A 148 3.40 7.75 -9.92
C LEU A 148 4.14 7.48 -11.23
N ILE A 149 3.43 7.34 -12.35
CA ILE A 149 4.01 6.99 -13.65
C ILE A 149 5.02 8.04 -14.12
N GLU A 150 4.73 9.32 -13.92
CA GLU A 150 5.65 10.43 -14.26
C GLU A 150 6.97 10.36 -13.48
N GLY A 151 6.97 9.74 -12.30
CA GLY A 151 8.17 9.54 -11.48
C GLY A 151 8.97 8.28 -11.82
N LEU A 152 8.50 7.42 -12.74
CA LEU A 152 9.15 6.17 -13.09
C LEU A 152 9.90 6.28 -14.42
N ASP A 153 11.08 5.68 -14.49
CA ASP A 153 11.77 5.45 -15.77
C ASP A 153 11.06 4.35 -16.59
N GLU A 154 11.40 4.26 -17.89
CA GLU A 154 10.75 3.34 -18.83
C GLU A 154 10.97 1.86 -18.47
N GLU A 155 12.10 1.52 -17.84
CA GLU A 155 12.40 0.16 -17.38
C GLU A 155 11.50 -0.21 -16.18
N THR A 156 11.41 0.67 -15.20
CA THR A 156 10.60 0.47 -13.99
C THR A 156 9.11 0.50 -14.30
N LEU A 157 8.69 1.33 -15.26
CA LEU A 157 7.31 1.31 -15.75
C LEU A 157 6.96 -0.06 -16.38
N ARG A 158 7.90 -0.66 -17.12
CA ARG A 158 7.75 -2.03 -17.63
C ARG A 158 7.70 -3.06 -16.51
N GLU A 159 8.59 -2.96 -15.51
CA GLU A 159 8.57 -3.84 -14.33
C GLU A 159 7.21 -3.78 -13.60
N LEU A 160 6.64 -2.58 -13.44
CA LEU A 160 5.34 -2.37 -12.83
C LEU A 160 4.24 -3.10 -13.62
N TYR A 161 4.19 -2.90 -14.94
CA TYR A 161 3.18 -3.57 -15.79
C TYR A 161 3.37 -5.09 -15.86
N ASP A 162 4.61 -5.58 -15.85
CA ASP A 162 4.88 -7.01 -15.85
C ASP A 162 4.53 -7.64 -14.50
N LEU A 163 4.77 -6.94 -13.40
CA LEU A 163 4.31 -7.34 -12.08
C LEU A 163 2.77 -7.45 -12.06
N GLU A 164 2.07 -6.41 -12.51
CA GLU A 164 0.59 -6.41 -12.64
C GLU A 164 0.12 -7.61 -13.48
N LYS A 165 0.74 -7.87 -14.64
CA LYS A 165 0.41 -9.04 -15.49
C LYS A 165 0.71 -10.39 -14.86
N MET A 166 1.84 -10.53 -14.16
CA MET A 166 2.24 -11.78 -13.50
C MET A 166 1.26 -12.17 -12.40
N ILE A 167 0.81 -11.18 -11.64
CA ILE A 167 -0.25 -11.33 -10.65
C ILE A 167 -1.50 -11.88 -11.32
N PHE A 168 -1.94 -11.27 -12.43
CA PHE A 168 -3.13 -11.70 -13.15
C PHE A 168 -3.04 -13.15 -13.62
N LYS A 169 -1.89 -13.54 -14.19
CA LYS A 169 -1.65 -14.91 -14.66
C LYS A 169 -1.60 -15.91 -13.52
N GLY A 170 -0.97 -15.58 -12.39
CA GLY A 170 -0.87 -16.46 -11.23
C GLY A 170 -2.23 -16.80 -10.65
N LEU A 171 -3.10 -15.81 -10.56
CA LEU A 171 -4.43 -15.98 -9.99
C LEU A 171 -5.37 -16.72 -10.94
N SER A 172 -5.30 -16.48 -12.26
CA SER A 172 -6.15 -17.18 -13.24
C SER A 172 -5.98 -18.70 -13.22
N ARG A 173 -4.85 -19.19 -12.68
CA ARG A 173 -4.55 -20.62 -12.50
C ARG A 173 -5.09 -21.20 -11.19
N SER A 174 -5.46 -20.36 -10.23
CA SER A 174 -6.01 -20.77 -8.92
C SER A 174 -7.54 -20.89 -8.93
N ILE A 175 -8.21 -20.60 -10.06
CA ILE A 175 -9.65 -20.73 -10.26
C ILE A 175 -10.03 -22.03 -11.01
N LEU A 176 -9.06 -22.86 -11.41
CA LEU A 176 -9.29 -24.20 -12.00
C LEU A 176 -9.09 -25.31 -10.96
#